data_AF-A0A960SLB2-F1
#
_entry.id   AF-A0A960SLB2-F1
#
_cell.length_a   1.000
_cell.length_b   1.000
_cell.length_c   1.000
_cell.angle_alpha   90.00
_cell.angle_beta   90.00
_cell.angle_gamma   90.00
#
_symmetry.space_group_name_H-M   'P 1'
#
loop_
_entity.id
_entity.type
_entity.pdbx_description
1 polymer ?
#
loop_
_entity_poly.entity_id
_entity_poly.type
_entity_poly.pdbx_seq_one_letter_code
_entity_poly.pdbx_strand_id
1 'polypeptide(L)'
;MIMAYSMEDIKRVHELDLDIMMEVFLGNRERFTEFEESGVPWNRIIPFISHQPPEDPELIAMIHAKGSSCMAGTSRYLDRELKKANPPSPALKASYDNLLDGGIDIIETDLPIQVTQLVYPETAIPSSKAKYFR
;
A
#
# COMPACT_ATOMS: atom_id res chain seq x y z
N MET A 1 6.80 -10.97 -6.20
CA MET A 1 5.95 -10.70 -5.02
C MET A 1 4.82 -11.70 -5.03
N ILE A 2 4.41 -12.21 -3.87
CA ILE A 2 3.23 -13.05 -3.73
C ILE A 2 2.33 -12.53 -2.60
N MET A 3 1.03 -12.80 -2.65
CA MET A 3 0.14 -12.50 -1.52
C MET A 3 0.17 -13.66 -0.52
N ALA A 4 0.31 -13.35 0.75
CA ALA A 4 0.20 -14.31 1.86
C ALA A 4 -0.74 -13.75 2.92
N TYR A 5 -1.75 -14.53 3.30
CA TYR A 5 -2.91 -14.03 4.07
C TYR A 5 -2.90 -14.45 5.54
N SER A 6 -2.51 -15.69 5.81
CA SER A 6 -2.41 -16.23 7.16
C SER A 6 -0.99 -16.14 7.68
N MET A 7 -0.80 -16.05 9.01
CA MET A 7 0.54 -16.05 9.61
C MET A 7 1.29 -17.36 9.33
N GLU A 8 0.57 -18.47 9.18
CA GLU A 8 1.16 -19.75 8.75
C GLU A 8 1.72 -19.65 7.33
N ASP A 9 0.95 -19.12 6.37
CA ASP A 9 1.41 -18.94 5.00
C ASP A 9 2.60 -17.98 4.92
N ILE A 10 2.54 -16.86 5.64
CA ILE A 10 3.61 -15.85 5.69
C ILE A 10 4.92 -16.47 6.15
N LYS A 11 4.89 -17.24 7.25
CA LYS A 11 6.06 -17.98 7.76
C LYS A 11 6.53 -19.02 6.77
N ARG A 12 5.60 -19.84 6.25
CA ARG A 12 5.93 -20.95 5.36
C ARG A 12 6.59 -20.48 4.06
N VAL A 13 6.07 -19.40 3.49
CA VAL A 13 6.62 -18.77 2.29
C VAL A 13 8.02 -18.25 2.55
N HIS A 14 8.24 -17.55 3.66
CA HIS A 14 9.56 -17.03 4.01
C HIS A 14 10.58 -18.15 4.29
N GLU A 15 10.17 -19.24 4.94
CA GLU A 15 11.02 -20.41 5.16
C GLU A 15 11.45 -21.10 3.85
N LEU A 16 10.57 -21.07 2.83
CA LEU A 16 10.87 -21.63 1.51
C LEU A 16 11.83 -20.75 0.70
N ASP A 17 11.70 -19.43 0.84
CA ASP A 17 12.57 -18.46 0.19
C ASP A 17 12.73 -17.22 1.09
N LEU A 18 13.90 -17.09 1.71
CA LEU A 18 14.21 -15.99 2.63
C LEU A 18 14.27 -14.62 1.93
N ASP A 19 14.36 -14.60 0.60
CA ASP A 19 14.46 -13.39 -0.19
C ASP A 19 13.12 -12.95 -0.81
N ILE A 20 12.07 -13.77 -0.72
CA ILE A 20 10.79 -13.49 -1.34
C ILE A 20 10.13 -12.23 -0.75
N MET A 21 9.64 -11.36 -1.62
CA MET A 21 8.76 -10.26 -1.22
C MET A 21 7.31 -10.72 -1.18
N MET A 22 6.62 -10.37 -0.10
CA MET A 22 5.21 -10.67 0.09
C MET A 22 4.38 -9.39 0.18
N GLU A 23 3.13 -9.49 -0.25
CA GLU A 23 2.07 -8.56 0.12
C GLU A 23 1.26 -9.21 1.24
N VAL A 24 1.06 -8.50 2.34
CA VAL A 24 0.42 -9.04 3.55
C VAL A 24 -0.65 -8.08 4.06
N PHE A 25 -1.86 -8.59 4.29
CA PHE A 25 -2.93 -7.79 4.88
C PHE A 25 -2.64 -7.47 6.36
N LEU A 26 -2.33 -6.21 6.66
CA LEU A 26 -2.08 -5.70 8.01
C LEU A 26 -2.95 -4.45 8.27
N GLY A 27 -4.26 -4.62 8.16
CA GLY A 27 -5.23 -3.51 8.28
C GLY A 27 -5.59 -3.09 9.71
N ASN A 28 -5.01 -3.72 10.74
CA ASN A 28 -5.25 -3.36 12.14
C ASN A 28 -4.04 -3.72 13.04
N ARG A 29 -4.06 -3.22 14.28
CA ARG A 29 -2.97 -3.41 15.25
C ARG A 29 -2.80 -4.86 15.75
N GLU A 30 -3.88 -5.64 15.75
CA GLU A 30 -3.82 -7.07 16.10
C GLU A 30 -2.97 -7.82 15.07
N ARG A 31 -3.27 -7.65 13.78
CA ARG A 31 -2.49 -8.23 12.68
C ARG A 31 -1.05 -7.74 12.65
N PHE A 32 -0.80 -6.46 12.97
CA PHE A 32 0.56 -5.94 13.16
C PHE A 32 1.32 -6.72 14.23
N THR A 33 0.68 -6.96 15.38
CA THR A 33 1.29 -7.67 16.52
C THR A 33 1.54 -9.14 16.17
N GLU A 34 0.57 -9.81 15.55
CA GLU A 34 0.74 -11.18 15.04
C GLU A 34 1.91 -11.30 14.05
N PHE A 35 2.07 -10.30 13.17
CA PHE A 35 3.17 -10.27 12.21
C PHE A 35 4.53 -10.06 12.91
N GLU A 36 4.62 -9.18 13.90
CA GLU A 36 5.82 -9.01 14.72
C GLU A 36 6.23 -10.31 15.42
N GLU A 37 5.27 -11.00 16.01
CA GLU A 37 5.48 -12.31 16.65
C GLU A 37 5.84 -13.41 15.64
N SER A 38 5.60 -13.19 14.34
CA SER A 38 5.96 -14.15 13.32
C SER A 38 7.47 -14.28 13.12
N GLY A 39 8.23 -13.24 13.44
CA GLY A 39 9.67 -13.16 13.20
C GLY A 39 10.06 -12.91 11.74
N VAL A 40 9.10 -12.80 10.81
CA VAL A 40 9.39 -12.48 9.41
C VAL A 40 9.87 -11.02 9.30
N PRO A 41 10.98 -10.73 8.60
CA PRO A 41 11.49 -9.37 8.51
C PRO A 41 10.57 -8.42 7.74
N TRP A 42 10.41 -7.19 8.23
CA TRP A 42 9.61 -6.13 7.59
C TRP A 42 10.09 -5.74 6.20
N ASN A 43 11.37 -5.93 5.89
CA ASN A 43 11.91 -5.70 4.56
C ASN A 43 11.57 -6.81 3.54
N ARG A 44 10.79 -7.82 3.96
CA ARG A 44 10.24 -8.89 3.10
C ARG A 44 8.75 -8.75 2.84
N ILE A 45 8.12 -7.70 3.35
CA ILE A 45 6.71 -7.45 3.11
C ILE A 45 6.43 -6.03 2.62
N ILE A 46 5.33 -5.89 1.88
CA ILE A 46 4.59 -4.66 1.69
C ILE A 46 3.23 -4.86 2.38
N PRO A 47 2.98 -4.22 3.53
CA PRO A 47 1.69 -4.21 4.19
C PRO A 47 0.59 -3.63 3.31
N PHE A 48 -0.46 -4.40 3.05
CA PHE A 48 -1.72 -3.94 2.50
C PHE A 48 -2.66 -3.56 3.65
N ILE A 49 -3.05 -2.29 3.73
CA ILE A 49 -3.84 -1.77 4.85
C ILE A 49 -5.33 -2.04 4.65
N SER A 50 -5.89 -1.58 3.53
CA SER A 50 -7.33 -1.69 3.28
C SER A 50 -7.68 -1.34 1.83
N HIS A 51 -8.88 -1.73 1.41
CA HIS A 51 -9.52 -1.21 0.20
C HIS A 51 -10.36 0.07 0.45
N GLN A 52 -10.44 0.50 1.71
CA GLN A 52 -11.12 1.71 2.16
C GLN A 52 -10.08 2.68 2.74
N PRO A 53 -10.40 3.97 2.90
CA PRO A 53 -9.54 4.90 3.61
C PRO A 53 -9.12 4.32 4.98
N PRO A 54 -7.82 4.33 5.32
CA PRO A 54 -7.36 3.86 6.62
C PRO A 54 -7.98 4.70 7.74
N GLU A 55 -8.51 4.03 8.77
CA GLU A 55 -9.11 4.71 9.93
C GLU A 55 -8.09 4.93 11.07
N ASP A 56 -6.98 4.20 11.07
CA ASP A 56 -5.97 4.21 12.13
C ASP A 56 -4.63 4.77 11.60
N PRO A 57 -4.38 6.09 11.68
CA PRO A 57 -3.13 6.68 11.25
C PRO A 57 -1.93 6.22 12.10
N GLU A 58 -2.16 5.78 13.34
CA GLU A 58 -1.07 5.29 14.20
C GLU A 58 -0.53 3.95 13.68
N LEU A 59 -1.38 3.09 13.11
CA LEU A 59 -0.95 1.85 12.47
C LEU A 59 0.04 2.12 11.32
N ILE A 60 -0.25 3.13 10.48
CA ILE A 60 0.65 3.55 9.39
C ILE A 60 1.99 4.02 9.98
N ALA A 61 1.95 4.86 11.02
CA ALA A 61 3.16 5.32 11.70
C ALA A 61 3.97 4.16 12.32
N MET A 62 3.31 3.15 12.90
CA MET A 62 3.95 1.95 13.43
C MET A 62 4.64 1.14 12.33
N ILE A 63 4.02 1.00 11.16
CA ILE A 63 4.60 0.32 9.99
C ILE A 63 5.83 1.08 9.47
N HIS A 64 5.72 2.41 9.34
CA HIS A 64 6.84 3.25 8.93
C HIS A 64 7.99 3.21 9.94
N ALA A 65 7.70 3.12 11.24
CA ALA A 65 8.72 2.96 12.28
C ALA A 65 9.50 1.64 12.16
N LYS A 66 8.94 0.62 11.47
CA LYS A 66 9.63 -0.62 11.10
C LYS A 66 10.43 -0.52 9.80
N GLY A 67 10.40 0.65 9.14
CA GLY A 67 11.10 0.91 7.89
C GLY A 67 10.46 0.29 6.65
N SER A 68 9.19 -0.13 6.75
CA SER A 68 8.43 -0.68 5.62
C SER A 68 7.49 0.39 5.04
N SER A 69 7.27 0.35 3.73
CA SER A 69 6.26 1.15 3.03
C SER A 69 4.92 0.43 3.06
N CYS A 70 3.79 1.15 3.04
CA CYS A 70 2.46 0.54 3.05
C CYS A 70 1.66 0.82 1.76
N MET A 71 0.63 -0.01 1.54
CA MET A 71 -0.21 0.02 0.35
C MET A 71 -1.70 0.08 0.72
N ALA A 72 -2.47 0.86 -0.03
CA ALA A 72 -3.94 0.82 0.04
C ALA A 72 -4.54 0.56 -1.34
N GLY A 73 -5.60 -0.24 -1.39
CA GLY A 73 -6.31 -0.55 -2.61
C GLY A 73 -7.49 0.39 -2.84
N THR A 74 -7.74 0.79 -4.09
CA THR A 74 -8.85 1.70 -4.44
C THR A 74 -9.91 1.05 -5.32
N SER A 75 -9.67 -0.19 -5.78
CA SER A 75 -10.54 -0.96 -6.69
C SER A 75 -11.99 -1.11 -6.21
N ARG A 76 -12.21 -1.18 -4.88
CA ARG A 76 -13.56 -1.35 -4.29
C ARG A 76 -14.29 -0.05 -3.98
N TYR A 77 -13.61 1.10 -4.06
CA TYR A 77 -14.16 2.41 -3.71
C TYR A 77 -13.82 3.47 -4.76
N LEU A 78 -12.70 4.18 -4.64
CA LEU A 78 -12.39 5.34 -5.49
C LEU A 78 -12.36 5.00 -6.99
N ASP A 79 -11.91 3.80 -7.37
CA ASP A 79 -11.89 3.40 -8.78
C ASP A 79 -13.29 3.28 -9.39
N ARG A 80 -14.30 2.92 -8.57
CA ARG A 80 -15.70 2.87 -9.03
C ARG A 80 -16.24 4.26 -9.31
N GLU A 81 -15.80 5.25 -8.54
CA GLU A 81 -16.14 6.66 -8.75
C GLU A 81 -15.39 7.22 -9.96
N LEU A 82 -14.09 6.95 -10.06
CA LEU A 82 -13.24 7.39 -11.16
C LEU A 82 -13.67 6.82 -12.51
N LYS A 83 -14.07 5.55 -12.59
CA LYS A 83 -14.64 4.93 -13.81
C LYS A 83 -15.87 5.66 -14.35
N LYS A 84 -16.66 6.30 -13.48
CA LYS A 84 -17.90 6.99 -13.84
C LYS A 84 -17.69 8.48 -14.10
N ALA A 85 -16.56 9.04 -13.69
CA ALA A 85 -16.29 10.45 -13.76
C ALA A 85 -15.73 10.85 -15.14
N ASN A 86 -16.25 11.93 -15.72
CA ASN A 86 -15.69 12.55 -16.93
C ASN A 86 -16.08 14.04 -16.99
N PRO A 87 -15.21 14.98 -16.56
CA PRO A 87 -13.91 14.78 -15.92
C PRO A 87 -14.02 14.36 -14.43
N PRO A 88 -12.93 13.87 -13.81
CA PRO A 88 -12.85 13.69 -12.35
C PRO A 88 -13.12 14.97 -11.57
N SER A 89 -13.87 14.89 -10.46
CA SER A 89 -14.15 16.05 -9.62
C SER A 89 -12.96 16.41 -8.72
N PRO A 90 -12.84 17.68 -8.27
CA PRO A 90 -11.82 18.06 -7.28
C PRO A 90 -11.93 17.26 -5.98
N ALA A 91 -13.14 16.89 -5.56
CA ALA A 91 -13.36 16.07 -4.37
C ALA A 91 -12.80 14.64 -4.54
N LEU A 92 -12.96 14.05 -5.74
CA LEU A 92 -12.38 12.74 -6.03
C LEU A 92 -10.85 12.78 -6.00
N LYS A 93 -10.23 13.83 -6.56
CA LYS A 93 -8.78 14.05 -6.44
C LYS A 93 -8.38 14.14 -4.96
N ALA A 94 -9.06 14.98 -4.18
CA ALA A 94 -8.77 15.16 -2.76
C ALA A 94 -8.84 13.84 -1.97
N SER A 95 -9.75 12.92 -2.33
CA SER A 95 -9.80 11.59 -1.69
C SER A 95 -8.54 10.76 -1.93
N TYR A 96 -7.95 10.81 -3.13
CA TYR A 96 -6.67 10.15 -3.38
C TYR A 96 -5.51 10.89 -2.71
N ASP A 97 -5.50 12.23 -2.74
CA ASP A 97 -4.48 13.04 -2.05
C ASP A 97 -4.47 12.73 -0.54
N ASN A 98 -5.65 12.60 0.08
CA ASN A 98 -5.78 12.24 1.49
C ASN A 98 -5.18 10.86 1.83
N LEU A 99 -5.18 9.90 0.90
CA LEU A 99 -4.50 8.61 1.13
C LEU A 99 -2.98 8.83 1.22
N LEU A 100 -2.42 9.59 0.26
CA LEU A 100 -0.99 9.89 0.20
C LEU A 100 -0.54 10.74 1.39
N ASP A 101 -1.27 11.81 1.70
CA ASP A 101 -1.03 12.69 2.85
C ASP A 101 -1.20 11.95 4.18
N GLY A 102 -2.08 10.94 4.20
CA GLY A 102 -2.26 10.02 5.32
C GLY A 102 -1.13 9.00 5.50
N GLY A 103 -0.11 9.03 4.63
CA GLY A 103 1.07 8.18 4.72
C GLY A 103 1.00 6.88 3.92
N ILE A 104 0.00 6.69 3.05
CA ILE A 104 0.01 5.57 2.09
C ILE A 104 1.10 5.83 1.05
N ASP A 105 2.02 4.88 0.90
CA ASP A 105 3.13 4.99 -0.06
C ASP A 105 2.77 4.47 -1.45
N ILE A 106 1.88 3.49 -1.53
CA ILE A 106 1.51 2.78 -2.76
C ILE A 106 -0.01 2.70 -2.89
N ILE A 107 -0.54 3.05 -4.06
CA ILE A 107 -1.95 2.88 -4.40
C ILE A 107 -2.09 1.67 -5.34
N GLU A 108 -2.78 0.62 -4.89
CA GLU A 108 -3.20 -0.50 -5.72
C GLU A 108 -4.53 -0.15 -6.40
N THR A 109 -4.55 -0.08 -7.75
CA THR A 109 -5.70 0.42 -8.51
C THR A 109 -5.92 -0.37 -9.81
N ASP A 110 -7.19 -0.50 -10.21
CA ASP A 110 -7.61 -0.98 -11.53
C ASP A 110 -7.36 0.06 -12.64
N LEU A 111 -7.09 1.31 -12.29
CA LEU A 111 -7.04 2.48 -13.19
C LEU A 111 -5.70 3.23 -13.10
N PRO A 112 -4.55 2.55 -13.23
CA PRO A 112 -3.24 3.15 -12.94
C PRO A 112 -2.94 4.40 -13.78
N ILE A 113 -3.39 4.44 -15.04
CA ILE A 113 -3.18 5.59 -15.93
C ILE A 113 -3.99 6.80 -15.43
N GLN A 114 -5.28 6.62 -15.17
CA GLN A 114 -6.17 7.70 -14.73
C GLN A 114 -5.77 8.22 -13.35
N VAL A 115 -5.43 7.32 -12.42
CA VAL A 115 -4.95 7.69 -11.09
C VAL A 115 -3.66 8.49 -11.22
N THR A 116 -2.69 8.03 -12.01
CA THR A 116 -1.43 8.76 -12.23
C THR A 116 -1.69 10.16 -12.78
N GLN A 117 -2.52 10.30 -13.81
CA GLN A 117 -2.90 11.61 -14.37
C GLN A 117 -3.60 12.52 -13.36
N LEU A 118 -4.37 11.94 -12.43
CA LEU A 118 -5.14 12.67 -11.43
C LEU A 118 -4.25 13.17 -10.27
N VAL A 119 -3.34 12.33 -9.78
CA VAL A 119 -2.59 12.60 -8.53
C VAL A 119 -1.12 12.96 -8.73
N TYR A 120 -0.51 12.57 -9.85
CA TYR A 120 0.89 12.82 -10.17
C TYR A 120 1.04 13.44 -11.56
N PRO A 121 0.69 14.73 -11.72
CA PRO A 121 0.82 15.42 -13.01
C PRO A 121 2.28 15.71 -13.42
N GLU A 122 3.25 15.65 -12.49
CA GLU A 122 4.68 15.88 -12.75
C GLU A 122 5.59 14.73 -12.27
N THR A 123 6.73 14.59 -12.96
CA THR A 123 7.51 13.36 -13.14
C THR A 123 8.85 13.31 -12.39
N ALA A 124 9.11 14.22 -11.44
CA ALA A 124 10.41 14.27 -10.77
C ALA A 124 10.58 13.07 -9.80
N ILE A 125 11.22 12.02 -10.30
CA ILE A 125 11.54 10.82 -9.52
C ILE A 125 12.55 11.21 -8.45
N PRO A 126 12.29 10.94 -7.14
CA PRO A 126 13.25 11.23 -6.09
C PRO A 126 14.61 10.60 -6.40
N SER A 127 15.70 11.34 -6.17
CA SER A 127 17.06 10.87 -6.50
C SER A 127 17.40 9.53 -5.83
N SER A 128 16.87 9.28 -4.63
CA SER A 128 17.02 8.01 -3.90
C SER A 128 16.36 6.82 -4.59
N LYS A 129 15.36 7.07 -5.44
CA LYS A 129 14.60 6.06 -6.19
C LYS A 129 14.93 6.03 -7.68
N ALA A 130 15.60 7.06 -8.21
CA ALA A 130 15.91 7.21 -9.64
C ALA A 130 16.53 5.95 -10.27
N LYS A 131 17.40 5.23 -9.56
CA LYS A 131 18.02 3.98 -10.06
C LYS A 131 17.03 2.84 -10.39
N TYR A 132 15.81 2.90 -9.85
CA TYR A 132 14.76 1.91 -10.06
C TYR A 132 13.85 2.24 -11.25
N PHE A 133 13.95 3.44 -11.81
CA PHE A 133 13.17 3.90 -12.95
C PHE A 133 14.10 4.13 -14.14
N ARG A 134 13.78 3.54 -15.30
CA ARG A 134 14.57 3.63 -16.54
C ARG A 134 13.69 4.07 -17.69
#